data_AF-A0A1E7Z514-F1
#
_entry.id   AF-A0A1E7Z514-F1
#
_cell.length_a   1.000
_cell.length_b   1.000
_cell.length_c   1.000
_cell.angle_alpha   90.00
_cell.angle_beta   90.00
_cell.angle_gamma   90.00
#
_symmetry.space_group_name_H-M   'P 1'
#
loop_
_entity.id
_entity.type
_entity.pdbx_description
1 polymer ?
#
loop_
_entity_poly.entity_id
_entity_poly.type
_entity_poly.pdbx_seq_one_letter_code
_entity_poly.pdbx_strand_id
1 'polypeptide(L)'
;MPTTQPATAQLKHKQTRNRKNPMSDSERQLSYVARKREALKEIKIFVEPELKKALMLMCQDEGLTQADILQRLIKHEAELKGKL
;
A
#
# COMPACT_ATOMS: atom_id res chain seq x y z
N MET A 1 -12.23 -55.62 -33.61
CA MET A 1 -12.77 -54.28 -33.30
C MET A 1 -12.46 -53.97 -31.84
N PRO A 2 -11.37 -53.26 -31.52
CA PRO A 2 -11.05 -52.90 -30.16
C PRO A 2 -11.70 -51.56 -29.74
N THR A 3 -12.13 -51.57 -28.48
CA THR A 3 -12.94 -50.61 -27.74
C THR A 3 -12.30 -49.24 -27.54
N THR A 4 -13.13 -48.19 -27.65
CA THR A 4 -12.86 -46.79 -27.28
C THR A 4 -12.47 -46.65 -25.80
N GLN A 5 -11.38 -45.95 -25.52
CA GLN A 5 -11.14 -45.30 -24.21
C GLN A 5 -11.05 -43.78 -24.41
N PRO A 6 -11.89 -42.96 -23.76
CA PRO A 6 -11.71 -41.52 -23.76
C PRO A 6 -10.57 -41.17 -22.80
N ALA A 7 -9.57 -40.44 -23.30
CA ALA A 7 -8.54 -39.83 -22.49
C ALA A 7 -9.19 -38.84 -21.50
N THR A 8 -9.28 -39.24 -20.23
CA THR A 8 -9.61 -38.32 -19.15
C THR A 8 -8.47 -37.31 -19.02
N ALA A 9 -8.67 -36.14 -19.64
CA ALA A 9 -7.86 -34.97 -19.41
C ALA A 9 -7.83 -34.69 -17.91
N GLN A 10 -6.69 -34.97 -17.27
CA GLN A 10 -6.46 -34.57 -15.90
C GLN A 10 -6.42 -33.04 -15.87
N LEU A 11 -7.54 -32.43 -15.49
CA LEU A 11 -7.60 -31.04 -15.08
C LEU A 11 -6.72 -30.92 -13.83
N LYS A 12 -5.44 -30.57 -14.04
CA LYS A 12 -4.50 -30.16 -13.00
C LYS A 12 -5.26 -29.19 -12.10
N HIS A 13 -5.66 -29.67 -10.93
CA HIS A 13 -6.26 -28.82 -9.92
C HIS A 13 -5.23 -27.78 -9.58
N LYS A 14 -5.42 -26.58 -10.14
CA LYS A 14 -4.67 -25.39 -9.79
C LYS A 14 -4.95 -25.20 -8.31
N GLN A 15 -4.02 -25.63 -7.45
CA GLN A 15 -4.10 -25.38 -6.02
C GLN A 15 -4.22 -23.87 -5.86
N THR A 16 -5.43 -23.39 -5.61
CA THR A 16 -5.70 -22.02 -5.21
C THR A 16 -5.00 -21.85 -3.87
N ARG A 17 -3.89 -21.11 -3.91
CA ARG A 17 -3.01 -20.81 -2.78
C ARG A 17 -3.86 -20.45 -1.53
N ASN A 18 -3.72 -21.25 -0.48
CA ASN A 18 -4.25 -21.04 0.88
C ASN A 18 -5.76 -20.77 1.02
N ARG A 19 -6.58 -21.81 0.91
CA ARG A 19 -7.99 -21.82 1.36
C ARG A 19 -8.20 -22.65 2.65
N LYS A 20 -7.16 -22.90 3.45
CA LYS A 20 -7.29 -23.66 4.72
C LYS A 20 -7.47 -22.75 5.95
N ASN A 21 -6.83 -21.57 5.94
CA ASN A 21 -7.08 -20.49 6.89
C ASN A 21 -7.16 -19.16 6.11
N PRO A 22 -8.34 -18.75 5.62
CA PRO A 22 -8.49 -17.39 5.13
C PRO A 22 -8.20 -16.44 6.30
N MET A 23 -7.23 -15.54 6.14
CA MET A 23 -7.02 -14.50 7.15
C MET A 23 -8.33 -13.76 7.35
N SER A 24 -8.70 -13.56 8.61
CA SER A 24 -9.88 -12.76 8.96
C SER A 24 -9.69 -11.33 8.45
N ASP A 25 -10.78 -10.58 8.30
CA ASP A 25 -10.68 -9.18 7.86
C ASP A 25 -9.81 -8.34 8.80
N SER A 26 -9.81 -8.66 10.11
CA SER A 26 -8.93 -8.02 11.09
C SER A 26 -7.45 -8.39 10.89
N GLU A 27 -7.12 -9.65 10.63
CA GLU A 27 -5.74 -10.07 10.34
C GLU A 27 -5.20 -9.48 9.04
N ARG A 28 -6.06 -9.35 8.01
CA ARG A 28 -5.72 -8.65 6.76
C ARG A 28 -5.48 -7.17 6.99
N GLN A 29 -6.31 -6.52 7.79
CA GLN A 29 -6.14 -5.11 8.11
C GLN A 29 -4.88 -4.87 8.93
N LEU A 30 -4.61 -5.70 9.93
CA LEU A 30 -3.39 -5.62 10.75
C LEU A 30 -2.13 -5.84 9.92
N SER A 31 -2.11 -6.84 9.05
CA SER A 31 -0.98 -7.10 8.16
C SER A 31 -0.78 -5.99 7.11
N TYR A 32 -1.84 -5.37 6.62
CA TYR A 32 -1.77 -4.18 5.76
C TYR A 32 -1.17 -2.99 6.51
N VAL A 33 -1.65 -2.71 7.73
CA VAL A 33 -1.13 -1.63 8.58
C VAL A 33 0.35 -1.89 8.96
N ALA A 34 0.70 -3.12 9.27
CA ALA A 34 2.08 -3.52 9.58
C ALA A 34 3.02 -3.27 8.40
N ARG A 35 2.64 -3.70 7.18
CA ARG A 35 3.40 -3.42 5.96
C ARG A 35 3.52 -1.92 5.67
N LYS A 36 2.44 -1.16 5.89
CA LYS A 36 2.46 0.29 5.69
C LYS A 36 3.42 0.98 6.66
N ARG A 37 3.50 0.53 7.91
CA ARG A 37 4.44 1.02 8.93
C ARG A 37 5.90 0.59 8.69
N GLU A 38 6.10 -0.57 8.06
CA GLU A 38 7.43 -1.02 7.67
C GLU A 38 7.99 -0.17 6.52
N ALA A 39 7.15 0.19 5.55
CA ALA A 39 7.53 1.03 4.42
C ALA A 39 7.60 2.53 4.75
N LEU A 40 6.74 3.02 5.65
CA LEU A 40 6.63 4.44 6.00
C LEU A 40 6.80 4.63 7.51
N LYS A 41 7.79 5.46 7.89
CA LYS A 41 8.02 5.83 9.29
C LYS A 41 7.19 7.07 9.65
N GLU A 42 6.53 7.03 10.81
CA GLU A 42 5.76 8.17 11.32
C GLU A 42 6.68 9.29 11.78
N ILE A 43 6.34 10.54 11.43
CA ILE A 43 7.06 11.74 11.86
C ILE A 43 6.08 12.62 12.63
N LYS A 44 6.39 12.95 13.89
CA LYS A 44 5.63 13.89 14.70
C LYS A 44 6.25 15.28 14.57
N ILE A 45 5.49 16.24 14.04
CA ILE A 45 5.99 17.57 13.72
C ILE A 45 5.03 18.61 14.30
N PHE A 46 5.61 19.65 14.89
CA PHE A 46 4.90 20.88 15.24
C PHE A 46 5.29 21.95 14.23
N VAL A 47 4.29 22.58 13.63
CA VAL A 47 4.45 23.66 12.65
C VAL A 47 3.62 24.86 13.08
N GLU A 48 3.97 26.03 12.58
CA GLU A 48 3.20 27.24 12.84
C GLU A 48 1.74 27.09 12.34
N PRO A 49 0.76 27.74 12.99
CA PRO A 49 -0.65 27.61 12.63
C PRO A 49 -0.95 28.00 11.18
N GLU A 50 -0.27 29.03 10.66
CA GLU A 50 -0.47 29.51 9.29
C GLU A 50 0.05 28.51 8.25
N LEU A 51 1.20 27.89 8.52
CA LEU A 51 1.73 26.80 7.69
C LEU A 51 0.79 25.59 7.68
N LYS A 52 0.19 25.26 8.84
CA LYS A 52 -0.81 24.19 8.93
C LYS A 52 -2.04 24.49 8.07
N LYS A 53 -2.54 25.74 8.09
CA LYS A 53 -3.67 26.16 7.24
C LYS A 53 -3.32 26.04 5.77
N ALA A 54 -2.14 26.52 5.36
CA ALA A 54 -1.67 26.40 3.98
C ALA A 54 -1.55 24.93 3.55
N LEU A 55 -0.99 24.06 4.38
CA LEU A 55 -0.92 22.62 4.11
C LEU A 55 -2.31 22.00 3.92
N MET A 56 -3.27 22.36 4.78
CA MET A 56 -4.66 21.87 4.67
C MET A 56 -5.33 22.32 3.37
N LEU A 57 -5.12 23.56 2.95
CA LEU A 57 -5.63 24.08 1.67
C LEU A 57 -5.01 23.33 0.49
N MET A 58 -3.69 23.13 0.48
CA MET A 58 -3.02 22.33 -0.55
C MET A 58 -3.54 20.89 -0.62
N CYS A 59 -3.84 20.27 0.53
CA CYS A 59 -4.47 18.95 0.57
C CYS A 59 -5.84 18.94 -0.09
N GLN A 60 -6.63 20.01 0.13
CA GLN A 60 -7.98 20.13 -0.39
C GLN A 60 -7.99 20.41 -1.90
N ASP A 61 -7.09 21.25 -2.39
CA ASP A 61 -7.00 21.63 -3.80
C ASP A 61 -6.48 20.50 -4.68
N GLU A 62 -5.44 19.77 -4.25
CA GLU A 62 -4.85 18.68 -5.02
C GLU A 62 -5.52 17.32 -4.77
N GLY A 63 -6.42 17.23 -3.79
CA GLY A 63 -7.02 15.96 -3.36
C GLY A 63 -6.01 14.97 -2.78
N LEU A 64 -4.88 15.47 -2.29
CA LEU A 64 -3.77 14.68 -1.74
C LEU A 64 -3.82 14.63 -0.23
N THR A 65 -3.19 13.60 0.34
CA THR A 65 -3.05 13.53 1.79
C THR A 65 -1.94 14.46 2.27
N GLN A 66 -2.02 14.90 3.52
CA GLN A 66 -0.97 15.68 4.18
C GLN A 66 0.41 15.00 4.06
N ALA A 67 0.42 13.67 4.18
CA ALA A 67 1.64 12.88 4.09
C ALA A 67 2.25 12.90 2.69
N ASP A 68 1.44 12.90 1.63
CA ASP A 68 1.91 12.96 0.25
C ASP A 68 2.55 14.31 -0.06
N ILE A 69 1.88 15.40 0.33
CA ILE A 69 2.41 16.76 0.15
C ILE A 69 3.72 16.93 0.94
N LEU A 70 3.75 16.47 2.19
CA LEU A 70 4.95 16.53 3.01
C LEU A 70 6.10 15.70 2.43
N GLN A 71 5.83 14.50 1.90
CA GLN A 71 6.84 13.68 1.23
C GLN A 71 7.41 14.39 -0.01
N ARG A 72 6.57 15.02 -0.83
CA ARG A 72 7.01 15.80 -2.01
C ARG A 72 7.89 16.98 -1.61
N LEU A 73 7.48 17.75 -0.61
CA LEU A 73 8.24 18.89 -0.07
C LEU A 73 9.60 18.44 0.45
N ILE A 74 9.64 17.38 1.26
CA ILE A 74 10.90 16.84 1.81
C ILE A 74 11.80 16.31 0.70
N LYS A 75 11.24 15.58 -0.28
CA LYS A 75 12.02 15.01 -1.39
C LYS A 75 12.65 16.11 -2.23
N HIS A 76 11.87 17.11 -2.64
CA HIS A 76 12.36 18.25 -3.42
C HIS A 76 13.47 19.00 -2.67
N GLU A 77 13.27 19.28 -1.38
CA GLU A 77 14.27 19.97 -0.55
C GLU A 77 15.54 19.12 -0.33
N ALA A 78 15.39 17.80 -0.22
CA ALA A 78 16.52 16.89 -0.07
C ALA A 78 17.35 16.77 -1.35
N GLU A 79 16.72 16.69 -2.52
CA GLU A 79 17.37 16.69 -3.84
C GLU A 79 18.14 18.00 -4.06
N LEU A 80 17.52 19.16 -3.78
CA LEU A 80 18.19 20.46 -3.87
C LEU A 80 19.42 20.57 -2.95
N LYS A 81 19.36 19.93 -1.79
CA LYS A 81 20.46 19.92 -0.81
C LYS A 81 21.47 18.79 -1.03
N GLY A 82 21.30 17.97 -2.08
CA GLY A 82 22.16 16.82 -2.36
C GLY A 82 22.16 15.76 -1.25
N LYS A 83 21.06 15.66 -0.49
CA LYS A 83 20.87 14.67 0.59
C LYS A 83 20.12 13.42 0.13
N LEU A 84 19.67 13.41 -1.12
CA LEU A 84 19.02 12.33 -1.84
C LEU A 84 19.52 12.37 -3.29
#